data_AF-A0A937DKN2-F1
#
_entry.id   AF-A0A937DKN2-F1
#
_cell.length_a   1.000
_cell.length_b   1.000
_cell.length_c   1.000
_cell.angle_alpha   90.00
_cell.angle_beta   90.00
_cell.angle_gamma   90.00
#
_symmetry.space_group_name_H-M   'P 1'
#
loop_
_entity.id
_entity.type
_entity.pdbx_description
1 polymer ?
#
loop_
_entity_poly.entity_id
_entity_poly.type
_entity_poly.pdbx_seq_one_letter_code
_entity_poly.pdbx_strand_id
1 'polypeptide(L)'
;MNRKKLFILGIGIIVLSLQYCKPAFTNTNKNKEPLISYNKDIQPLMLQRCTPCHFPEQGRKEMLNTYETTKTHINDIIHRIQLPEDDKEFMPFKSKRAPLNKEEIELFKSWLVQNMPE
;
A
#
# COMPACT_ATOMS: atom_id res chain seq x y z
N MET A 1 17.70 -41.06 -79.19
CA MET A 1 17.86 -39.74 -79.83
C MET A 1 17.67 -38.66 -78.77
N ASN A 2 18.74 -37.92 -78.48
CA ASN A 2 18.84 -36.87 -77.48
C ASN A 2 17.98 -35.63 -77.82
N ARG A 3 17.60 -34.87 -76.78
CA ARG A 3 17.56 -33.39 -76.65
C ARG A 3 16.42 -33.02 -75.67
N LYS A 4 16.52 -32.12 -74.70
CA LYS A 4 17.55 -31.26 -74.12
C LYS A 4 17.00 -30.90 -72.72
N LYS A 5 17.87 -30.79 -71.72
CA LYS A 5 17.53 -30.22 -70.41
C LYS A 5 17.14 -28.75 -70.58
N LEU A 6 16.08 -28.30 -69.91
CA LEU A 6 15.88 -26.88 -69.63
C LEU A 6 15.62 -26.73 -68.13
N PHE A 7 16.67 -26.31 -67.44
CA PHE A 7 16.62 -25.74 -66.09
C PHE A 7 15.97 -24.36 -66.21
N ILE A 8 14.92 -24.10 -65.44
CA ILE A 8 14.58 -22.74 -65.00
C ILE A 8 14.47 -22.78 -63.48
N LEU A 9 15.49 -22.21 -62.86
CA LEU A 9 15.54 -21.68 -61.50
C LEU A 9 14.32 -20.79 -61.23
N GLY A 10 13.71 -20.89 -60.05
CA GLY A 10 12.60 -20.00 -59.73
C GLY A 10 12.03 -20.07 -58.32
N ILE A 11 12.89 -19.88 -57.31
CA ILE A 11 12.60 -19.16 -56.05
C ILE A 11 11.60 -19.83 -55.10
N GLY A 12 12.17 -20.47 -54.07
CA GLY A 12 11.46 -20.90 -52.88
C GLY A 12 10.86 -19.71 -52.12
N ILE A 13 9.55 -19.77 -51.89
CA ILE A 13 8.85 -18.86 -51.00
C ILE A 13 8.87 -19.50 -49.60
N ILE A 14 9.90 -19.08 -48.87
CA ILE A 14 9.88 -18.63 -47.47
C ILE A 14 8.53 -18.89 -46.76
N VAL A 15 8.51 -19.91 -45.90
CA VAL A 15 7.67 -19.90 -44.70
C VAL A 15 8.60 -20.06 -43.51
N LEU A 16 9.36 -19.00 -43.25
CA LEU A 16 10.09 -18.83 -42.01
C LEU A 16 9.09 -18.51 -40.89
N SER A 17 9.41 -19.01 -39.69
CA SER A 17 8.99 -18.52 -38.38
C SER A 17 7.63 -18.93 -37.81
N LEU A 18 7.51 -20.21 -37.44
CA LEU A 18 6.67 -20.65 -36.31
C LEU A 18 7.53 -21.05 -35.11
N GLN A 19 8.39 -20.15 -34.60
CA GLN A 19 9.13 -20.37 -33.36
C GLN A 19 9.42 -19.05 -32.63
N TYR A 20 8.39 -18.40 -32.10
CA TYR A 20 8.57 -17.41 -31.03
C TYR A 20 7.42 -17.45 -30.03
N CYS A 21 7.15 -18.63 -29.46
CA CYS A 21 6.61 -18.67 -28.10
C CYS A 21 7.76 -18.32 -27.16
N LYS A 22 7.93 -17.03 -26.85
CA LYS A 22 8.67 -16.64 -25.65
C LYS A 22 7.79 -17.04 -24.47
N PRO A 23 8.23 -17.90 -23.54
CA PRO A 23 7.57 -17.92 -22.24
C PRO A 23 7.69 -16.49 -21.70
N ALA A 24 6.54 -15.83 -21.55
CA ALA A 24 6.46 -14.65 -20.73
C ALA A 24 6.72 -15.13 -19.30
N PHE A 25 8.00 -15.21 -18.93
CA PHE A 25 8.38 -15.03 -17.54
C PHE A 25 7.95 -13.61 -17.20
N THR A 26 6.67 -13.48 -16.85
CA THR A 26 6.22 -12.37 -16.05
C THR A 26 7.08 -12.47 -14.81
N ASN A 27 8.12 -11.63 -14.74
CA ASN A 27 8.68 -11.23 -13.47
C ASN A 27 7.52 -10.57 -12.74
N THR A 28 6.70 -11.38 -12.06
CA THR A 28 5.84 -10.93 -11.00
C THR A 28 6.79 -10.60 -9.87
N ASN A 29 7.54 -9.50 -10.03
CA ASN A 29 7.84 -8.64 -8.91
C ASN A 29 6.47 -8.09 -8.50
N LYS A 30 5.66 -8.94 -7.85
CA LYS A 30 4.65 -8.47 -6.94
C LYS A 30 5.48 -7.75 -5.91
N ASN A 31 5.71 -6.46 -6.12
CA ASN A 31 6.22 -5.57 -5.09
C ASN A 31 5.24 -5.79 -3.93
N LYS A 32 5.64 -6.64 -3.00
CA LYS A 32 4.89 -6.86 -1.78
C LYS A 32 5.02 -5.52 -1.08
N GLU A 33 3.89 -4.81 -0.94
CA GLU A 33 3.84 -3.56 -0.19
C GLU A 33 4.67 -3.72 1.09
N PRO A 34 5.51 -2.72 1.43
CA PRO A 34 6.39 -2.84 2.59
C PRO A 34 5.56 -3.14 3.84
N LEU A 35 6.10 -4.02 4.69
CA LEU A 35 5.48 -4.35 5.96
C LEU A 35 5.50 -3.11 6.85
N ILE A 36 4.33 -2.67 7.29
CA ILE A 36 4.16 -1.55 8.22
C ILE A 36 4.02 -2.16 9.61
N SER A 37 4.91 -1.82 10.55
CA SER A 37 4.85 -2.32 11.92
C SER A 37 4.49 -1.22 12.92
N TYR A 38 3.95 -1.63 14.07
CA TYR A 38 3.60 -0.67 15.11
C TYR A 38 4.82 0.12 15.58
N ASN A 39 5.88 -0.56 16.00
CA ASN A 39 7.06 0.06 16.61
C ASN A 39 7.80 1.00 15.64
N LYS A 40 7.84 0.63 14.35
CA LYS A 40 8.60 1.37 13.35
C LYS A 40 7.81 2.54 12.75
N ASP A 41 6.53 2.32 12.45
CA ASP A 41 5.78 3.21 11.56
C ASP A 41 4.59 3.87 12.29
N ILE A 42 3.83 3.12 13.10
CA ILE A 42 2.61 3.64 13.75
C ILE A 42 2.91 4.39 15.04
N GLN A 43 3.79 3.88 15.91
CA GLN A 43 4.10 4.49 17.19
C GLN A 43 4.67 5.92 17.04
N PRO A 44 5.60 6.21 16.11
CA PRO A 44 6.04 7.58 15.86
C PRO A 44 4.90 8.50 15.42
N LEU A 45 3.98 7.99 14.59
CA LEU A 45 2.82 8.75 14.12
C LEU A 45 1.84 9.05 15.27
N MET A 46 1.58 8.08 16.14
CA MET A 46 0.76 8.27 17.35
C MET A 46 1.38 9.32 18.28
N LEU A 47 2.70 9.28 18.47
CA LEU A 47 3.42 10.28 19.27
C LEU A 47 3.33 11.69 18.66
N GLN A 48 3.45 11.81 17.34
CA GLN A 48 3.43 13.12 16.67
C GLN A 48 2.02 13.72 16.54
N ARG A 49 1.01 12.88 16.32
CA ARG A 49 -0.34 13.34 15.95
C ARG A 49 -1.39 13.24 17.06
N CYS A 50 -1.22 12.33 18.01
CA CYS A 50 -2.24 12.03 19.03
C CYS A 50 -1.89 12.55 20.44
N THR A 51 -0.62 12.94 20.67
CA THR A 51 -0.18 13.56 21.93
C THR A 51 -0.57 15.05 22.00
N PRO A 52 -0.74 15.64 23.20
CA PRO A 52 -0.75 14.99 24.50
C PRO A 52 -2.10 14.38 24.86
N CYS A 53 -3.15 14.61 24.05
CA CYS A 53 -4.52 14.29 24.43
C CYS A 53 -4.77 12.79 24.65
N HIS A 54 -4.15 11.91 23.87
CA HIS A 54 -4.24 10.45 24.01
C HIS A 54 -3.00 9.80 24.65
N PHE A 55 -2.09 10.66 25.14
CA PHE A 55 -0.90 10.30 25.93
C PHE A 55 -0.75 11.19 27.17
N PRO A 56 -1.83 11.48 27.92
CA PRO A 56 -1.73 12.40 29.05
C PRO A 56 -1.03 11.73 30.24
N GLU A 57 -0.28 12.52 31.01
CA GLU A 57 0.11 12.12 32.37
C GLU A 57 -1.12 12.03 33.29
N GLN A 58 -2.11 12.90 33.06
CA GLN A 58 -3.37 12.97 33.79
C GLN A 58 -4.50 13.35 32.85
N GLY A 59 -5.62 12.63 32.87
CA GLY A 59 -6.75 12.91 32.00
C GLY A 59 -7.80 11.80 31.98
N ARG A 60 -8.85 12.02 31.20
CA ARG A 60 -9.97 11.06 31.02
C ARG A 60 -10.14 10.60 29.57
N LYS A 61 -9.19 10.96 28.70
CA LYS A 61 -9.23 10.55 27.29
C LYS A 61 -8.66 9.15 27.17
N GLU A 62 -9.12 8.44 26.15
CA GLU A 62 -8.67 7.08 25.86
C GLU A 62 -7.15 7.05 25.69
N MET A 63 -6.49 6.09 26.34
CA MET A 63 -5.04 5.97 26.32
C MET A 63 -4.62 5.15 25.10
N LEU A 64 -3.99 5.80 24.12
CA LEU A 64 -3.59 5.16 22.85
C LEU A 64 -2.07 5.03 22.72
N ASN A 65 -1.39 4.77 23.85
CA ASN A 65 0.07 4.84 23.95
C ASN A 65 0.80 3.50 23.80
N THR A 66 0.07 2.41 23.61
CA THR A 66 0.65 1.08 23.43
C THR A 66 0.14 0.44 22.13
N TYR A 67 0.86 -0.59 21.69
CA TYR A 67 0.44 -1.42 20.57
C TYR A 67 -0.98 -1.95 20.80
N GLU A 68 -1.24 -2.53 21.97
CA GLU A 68 -2.52 -3.17 22.27
C GLU A 68 -3.69 -2.18 22.27
N THR A 69 -3.53 -0.99 22.86
CA THR A 69 -4.62 -0.01 22.86
C THR A 69 -4.83 0.59 21.47
N THR A 70 -3.75 0.90 20.74
CA THR A 70 -3.85 1.39 19.35
C THR A 70 -4.54 0.36 18.44
N LYS A 71 -4.15 -0.91 18.57
CA LYS A 71 -4.75 -2.05 17.85
C LYS A 71 -6.22 -2.22 18.17
N THR A 72 -6.57 -2.18 19.45
CA THR A 72 -7.96 -2.32 19.92
C THR A 72 -8.86 -1.22 19.37
N HIS A 73 -8.33 0.01 19.23
CA HIS A 73 -9.09 1.18 18.80
C HIS A 73 -8.90 1.56 17.33
N ILE A 74 -8.16 0.78 16.53
CA ILE A 74 -7.76 1.16 15.17
C ILE A 74 -8.91 1.59 14.26
N ASN A 75 -10.07 0.93 14.36
CA ASN A 75 -11.23 1.26 13.54
C ASN A 75 -11.83 2.62 13.94
N ASP A 76 -11.89 2.93 15.24
CA ASP A 76 -12.33 4.24 15.73
C ASP A 76 -11.34 5.33 15.34
N ILE A 77 -10.03 5.05 15.48
CA ILE A 77 -8.96 5.97 15.07
C ILE A 77 -9.13 6.33 13.60
N ILE A 78 -9.17 5.33 12.69
CA ILE A 78 -9.32 5.55 11.25
C ILE A 78 -10.62 6.28 10.94
N HIS A 79 -11.73 5.92 11.59
CA HIS A 79 -13.02 6.57 11.37
C HIS A 79 -12.95 8.06 11.66
N ARG A 80 -12.31 8.47 12.76
CA ARG A 80 -12.39 9.83 13.28
C ARG A 80 -11.36 10.79 12.68
N ILE A 81 -10.20 10.29 12.28
CA ILE A 81 -9.14 11.11 11.64
C ILE A 81 -9.48 11.51 10.21
N GLN A 82 -10.47 10.85 9.58
CA GLN A 82 -10.92 11.13 8.22
C GLN A 82 -12.26 11.89 8.15
N LEU A 83 -12.86 12.22 9.32
CA LEU A 83 -14.09 13.01 9.34
C LEU A 83 -13.81 14.45 8.84
N PRO A 84 -14.85 15.15 8.36
CA PRO A 84 -14.77 16.60 8.13
C PRO A 84 -14.32 17.35 9.39
N GLU A 85 -13.52 18.40 9.25
CA GLU A 85 -12.98 19.16 10.39
C GLU A 85 -14.07 19.86 11.23
N ASP A 86 -15.25 20.12 10.65
CA ASP A 86 -16.41 20.67 11.34
C ASP A 86 -17.25 19.61 12.06
N ASP A 87 -16.94 18.33 11.87
CA ASP A 87 -17.56 17.24 12.60
C ASP A 87 -17.15 17.25 14.08
N LYS A 88 -18.13 17.08 14.96
CA LYS A 88 -17.92 17.07 16.42
C LYS A 88 -17.06 15.89 16.90
N GLU A 89 -17.00 14.81 16.13
CA GLU A 89 -16.26 13.58 16.46
C GLU A 89 -14.87 13.55 15.84
N PHE A 90 -14.58 14.49 14.92
CA PHE A 90 -13.29 14.62 14.25
C PHE A 90 -12.13 14.66 15.24
N MET A 91 -11.10 13.89 14.91
CA MET A 91 -9.84 13.89 15.64
C MET A 91 -8.70 14.36 14.73
N PRO A 92 -7.82 15.26 15.21
CA PRO A 92 -7.72 15.73 16.59
C PRO A 92 -8.72 16.84 16.95
N PHE A 93 -9.53 16.62 17.99
CA PHE A 93 -10.66 17.48 18.38
C PHE A 93 -10.22 18.90 18.73
N LYS A 94 -10.69 19.89 17.97
CA LYS A 94 -10.39 21.32 18.16
C LYS A 94 -8.89 21.63 18.32
N SER A 95 -8.05 20.84 17.66
CA SER A 95 -6.61 21.07 17.65
C SER A 95 -6.26 22.29 16.82
N LYS A 96 -5.21 23.02 17.21
CA LYS A 96 -4.59 24.06 16.37
C LYS A 96 -3.64 23.49 15.33
N ARG A 97 -3.31 22.20 15.41
CA ARG A 97 -2.44 21.51 14.45
C ARG A 97 -3.24 21.16 13.21
N ALA A 98 -2.57 21.11 12.06
CA ALA A 98 -3.18 20.61 10.85
C ALA A 98 -3.68 19.17 11.04
N PRO A 99 -4.81 18.81 10.40
CA PRO A 99 -5.25 17.42 10.26
C PRO A 99 -4.15 16.48 9.79
N LEU A 100 -4.35 15.19 10.00
CA LEU A 100 -3.51 14.18 9.37
C LEU A 100 -3.66 14.29 7.85
N ASN A 101 -2.55 14.18 7.14
CA ASN A 101 -2.59 14.15 5.68
C ASN A 101 -3.02 12.77 5.18
N LYS A 102 -3.21 12.65 3.85
CA LYS A 102 -3.70 11.41 3.24
C LYS A 102 -2.73 10.26 3.47
N GLU A 103 -1.43 10.52 3.36
CA GLU A 103 -0.37 9.52 3.49
C GLU A 103 -0.32 8.95 4.92
N GLU A 104 -0.51 9.79 5.93
CA GLU A 104 -0.59 9.40 7.34
C GLU A 104 -1.82 8.54 7.64
N ILE A 105 -2.98 8.91 7.08
CA ILE A 105 -4.22 8.13 7.22
C ILE A 105 -4.07 6.77 6.52
N GLU A 106 -3.46 6.73 5.32
CA GLU A 106 -3.21 5.49 4.59
C GLU A 106 -2.23 4.56 5.33
N LEU A 107 -1.32 5.09 6.15
CA LEU A 107 -0.44 4.27 6.98
C LEU A 107 -1.23 3.44 8.00
N PHE A 108 -2.22 4.05 8.69
CA PHE A 108 -3.11 3.34 9.62
C PHE A 108 -3.97 2.29 8.91
N LYS A 109 -4.53 2.63 7.75
CA LYS A 109 -5.35 1.69 6.96
C LYS A 109 -4.53 0.50 6.46
N SER A 110 -3.33 0.77 5.97
CA SER A 110 -2.42 -0.27 5.47
C SER A 110 -1.96 -1.18 6.61
N TRP A 111 -1.66 -0.62 7.79
CA TRP A 111 -1.37 -1.40 8.99
C TRP A 111 -2.53 -2.31 9.39
N LEU A 112 -3.77 -1.81 9.37
CA LEU A 112 -4.98 -2.61 9.61
C LEU A 112 -5.11 -3.78 8.62
N VAL A 113 -4.96 -3.52 7.32
CA VAL A 113 -5.04 -4.54 6.25
C VAL A 113 -3.94 -5.60 6.39
N GLN A 114 -2.77 -5.21 6.89
CA GLN A 114 -1.65 -6.12 7.14
C GLN A 114 -1.80 -6.93 8.44
N ASN A 115 -2.97 -6.91 9.08
CA ASN A 115 -3.26 -7.54 10.37
C ASN A 115 -2.44 -6.98 11.54
N MET A 116 -2.08 -5.70 11.44
CA MET A 116 -1.48 -4.92 12.53
C MET A 116 -0.27 -5.61 13.17
N PRO A 117 0.81 -5.87 12.42
CA PRO A 117 2.02 -6.43 13.02
C PRO A 117 2.65 -5.40 13.96
N GLU A 118 3.27 -5.89 15.03
CA GLU A 118 3.91 -5.08 16.05
C GLU A 118 5.30 -4.57 15.62
#